data_AF-A0A812YU44-F1
#
_entry.id   AF-A0A812YU44-F1
#
_cell.length_a   1.000
_cell.length_b   1.000
_cell.length_c   1.000
_cell.angle_alpha   90.00
_cell.angle_beta   90.00
_cell.angle_gamma   90.00
#
_symmetry.space_group_name_H-M   'P 1'
#
loop_
_entity.id
_entity.type
_entity.pdbx_description
1 polymer ?
#
loop_
_entity_poly.entity_id
_entity_poly.type
_entity_poly.pdbx_seq_one_letter_code
_entity_poly.pdbx_strand_id
1 'polypeptide(L)'
;RLVSDFDLAPEPLRKAPTYKETVTKHACCAAMLHFLGLLEAMCPGKEFPELRRQLMHQFHHGYLDTDLVHVLESAVPPADLKSVSAFRAVVVQIETQAQAEMDATQAEHARQVREATLAQITALVESDIKALRQRTPDHVLKAIAAAKDLKYVKDRQMQGDNFVHTWMAEYCHCEMLDETLSCKGNNVLPNVLKYLGQFRGIAGTQYVLCLCDYTVLPANVDYVRDSVELLANLLASSSNNVGLLQLPLPHRAMASSTSVKHRRTVEDLLMKAKINADSVTALLFEKPADASASDKRSLTQTCLNCLFSGFDATSWSASRVLQECRMGPFPLLKVADFLGYETSRKGVPLHEGILDAFMDGMGFSETDRLVIVDLCPNRQAEFARAAVNKMIASEGKSCMRYVGLFRPEHADVKAAATVQLQILSLQGSKPIWPSSLEDKFPGGTPEHAKLLALRQEFLNEFPKPRALSQMGRQASSVSQQTQRLAAECDYSQDGEPLDVERCVDLATVPVAELKETMLSMVTGRPGKPSIMITAEYALWIGNTSDSPLDLCCSELCGFGMGSYSDRPVRSSSEIRISNQSNKHTP
;
A
#
# COMPACT_ATOMS: atom_id res chain seq x y z
N ARG A 1 -0.82 -18.68 -70.37
CA ARG A 1 -1.16 -20.05 -69.94
C ARG A 1 -1.72 -20.89 -71.08
N LEU A 2 -2.87 -20.53 -71.69
CA LEU A 2 -3.46 -21.28 -72.81
C LEU A 2 -2.51 -21.53 -74.00
N VAL A 3 -1.76 -20.50 -74.41
CA VAL A 3 -0.71 -20.64 -75.45
C VAL A 3 0.34 -21.69 -75.03
N SER A 4 0.81 -21.62 -73.79
CA SER A 4 1.78 -22.58 -73.25
C SER A 4 1.22 -24.00 -73.21
N ASP A 5 -0.04 -24.20 -72.82
CA ASP A 5 -0.69 -25.53 -72.82
C ASP A 5 -0.80 -26.09 -74.25
N PHE A 6 -1.14 -25.23 -75.22
CA PHE A 6 -1.21 -25.60 -76.63
C PHE A 6 0.17 -25.96 -77.19
N ASP A 7 1.20 -25.17 -76.89
CA ASP A 7 2.55 -25.38 -77.39
C ASP A 7 3.22 -26.62 -76.79
N LEU A 8 2.96 -26.91 -75.51
CA LEU A 8 3.47 -28.09 -74.80
C LEU A 8 2.79 -29.39 -75.24
N ALA A 9 1.57 -29.33 -75.78
CA ALA A 9 0.91 -30.49 -76.33
C ALA A 9 1.65 -30.97 -77.61
N PRO A 10 1.94 -32.28 -77.74
CA PRO A 10 2.45 -32.84 -78.99
C PRO A 10 1.55 -32.44 -80.16
N GLU A 11 2.13 -32.12 -81.31
CA GLU A 11 1.41 -31.58 -82.47
C GLU A 11 0.09 -32.32 -82.84
N PRO A 12 0.01 -33.67 -82.79
CA PRO A 12 -1.23 -34.39 -83.07
C PRO A 12 -2.34 -34.22 -82.01
N LEU A 13 -1.97 -33.80 -80.80
CA LEU A 13 -2.88 -33.61 -79.67
C LEU A 13 -3.28 -32.15 -79.47
N ARG A 14 -2.72 -31.23 -80.26
CA ARG A 14 -3.07 -29.81 -80.23
C ARG A 14 -4.52 -29.63 -80.69
N LYS A 15 -5.37 -29.19 -79.78
CA LYS A 15 -6.78 -28.88 -80.04
C LYS A 15 -7.06 -27.45 -79.61
N ALA A 16 -7.99 -26.80 -80.31
CA ALA A 16 -8.51 -25.51 -79.88
C ALA A 16 -9.19 -25.68 -78.50
N PRO A 17 -8.89 -24.83 -77.50
CA PRO A 17 -9.50 -24.94 -76.19
C PRO A 17 -11.00 -24.64 -76.29
N THR A 18 -11.80 -25.46 -75.61
CA THR A 18 -13.24 -25.22 -75.49
C THR A 18 -13.52 -24.04 -74.57
N TYR A 19 -14.74 -23.49 -74.64
CA TYR A 19 -15.18 -22.43 -73.73
C TYR A 19 -15.05 -22.85 -72.25
N LYS A 20 -15.48 -24.07 -71.91
CA LYS A 20 -15.41 -24.59 -70.54
C LYS A 20 -13.96 -24.66 -70.04
N GLU A 21 -13.04 -25.19 -70.84
CA GLU A 21 -11.61 -25.23 -70.49
C GLU A 21 -11.01 -23.83 -70.32
N THR A 22 -11.41 -22.89 -71.20
CA THR A 22 -10.94 -21.49 -71.14
C THR A 22 -11.40 -20.80 -69.85
N VAL A 23 -12.67 -20.96 -69.46
CA VAL A 23 -13.23 -20.37 -68.23
C VAL A 23 -12.56 -20.95 -66.99
N THR A 24 -12.40 -22.28 -66.91
CA THR A 24 -11.71 -22.92 -65.78
C THR A 24 -10.26 -22.42 -65.65
N LYS A 25 -9.52 -22.30 -66.75
CA LYS A 25 -8.14 -21.79 -66.75
C LYS A 25 -8.07 -20.31 -66.36
N HIS A 26 -9.04 -19.51 -66.80
CA HIS A 26 -9.15 -18.11 -66.38
C HIS A 26 -9.34 -18.00 -64.86
N ALA A 27 -10.26 -18.79 -64.28
CA ALA A 27 -10.48 -18.83 -62.84
C ALA A 27 -9.22 -19.27 -62.07
N CYS A 28 -8.49 -20.27 -62.56
CA CYS A 28 -7.22 -20.70 -61.97
C CYS A 28 -6.16 -19.58 -61.99
N CYS A 29 -6.09 -18.78 -63.07
CA CYS A 29 -5.18 -17.63 -63.12
C CYS A 29 -5.53 -16.59 -62.06
N ALA A 30 -6.83 -16.31 -61.86
CA ALA A 30 -7.28 -15.39 -60.82
C ALA A 30 -6.96 -15.92 -59.40
N ALA A 31 -7.22 -17.20 -59.14
CA ALA A 31 -6.89 -17.85 -57.88
C ALA A 31 -5.38 -17.83 -57.58
N MET A 32 -4.55 -18.12 -58.59
CA MET A 32 -3.09 -18.08 -58.45
C MET A 32 -2.60 -16.67 -58.09
N LEU A 33 -3.11 -15.62 -58.74
CA LEU A 33 -2.77 -14.24 -58.41
C LEU A 33 -3.22 -13.86 -56.99
N HIS A 34 -4.40 -14.30 -56.57
CA HIS A 34 -4.90 -14.09 -55.21
C HIS A 34 -3.97 -14.74 -54.17
N PHE A 35 -3.62 -16.00 -54.34
CA PHE A 35 -2.72 -16.71 -53.42
C PHE A 35 -1.31 -16.13 -53.41
N LEU A 36 -0.78 -15.67 -54.55
CA LEU A 36 0.49 -14.94 -54.57
C LEU A 36 0.41 -13.64 -53.75
N GLY A 37 -0.70 -12.91 -53.81
CA GLY A 37 -0.91 -11.71 -52.99
C GLY A 37 -0.99 -12.01 -51.49
N LEU A 38 -1.65 -13.11 -51.11
CA LEU A 38 -1.67 -13.58 -49.72
C LEU A 38 -0.27 -14.00 -49.25
N LEU A 39 0.47 -14.72 -50.09
CA LEU A 39 1.84 -15.13 -49.78
C LEU A 39 2.79 -13.93 -49.66
N GLU A 40 2.64 -12.92 -50.52
CA GLU A 40 3.41 -11.67 -50.45
C GLU A 40 3.22 -10.95 -49.12
N ALA A 41 1.99 -10.94 -48.60
CA ALA A 41 1.68 -10.33 -47.30
C ALA A 41 2.27 -11.10 -46.11
N MET A 42 2.46 -12.42 -46.24
CA MET A 42 3.01 -13.27 -45.17
C MET A 42 4.54 -13.41 -45.22
N CYS A 43 5.13 -13.31 -46.41
CA CYS A 43 6.54 -13.62 -46.62
C CYS A 43 7.45 -12.41 -46.36
N PRO A 44 8.62 -12.58 -45.72
CA PRO A 44 9.63 -11.54 -45.65
C PRO A 44 10.02 -11.07 -47.06
N GLY A 45 10.03 -9.75 -47.29
CA GLY A 45 10.12 -9.17 -48.65
C GLY A 45 11.34 -9.58 -49.49
N LYS A 46 12.37 -10.18 -48.88
CA LYS A 46 13.56 -10.70 -49.59
C LYS A 46 13.34 -12.09 -50.22
N GLU A 47 12.45 -12.91 -49.66
CA GLU A 47 12.25 -14.30 -50.09
C GLU A 47 11.12 -14.44 -51.11
N PHE A 48 10.16 -13.51 -51.10
CA PHE A 48 8.99 -13.56 -51.96
C PHE A 48 9.31 -13.63 -53.47
N PRO A 49 10.27 -12.87 -54.05
CA PRO A 49 10.56 -12.93 -55.48
C PRO A 49 10.95 -14.33 -55.96
N GLU A 50 11.70 -15.07 -55.13
CA GLU A 50 12.15 -16.42 -55.45
C GLU A 50 11.00 -17.43 -55.34
N LEU A 51 10.24 -17.38 -54.25
CA LEU A 51 9.07 -18.23 -54.04
C LEU A 51 8.02 -18.02 -55.13
N ARG A 52 7.74 -16.76 -55.49
CA ARG A 52 6.85 -16.40 -56.60
C ARG A 52 7.34 -17.01 -57.92
N ARG A 53 8.64 -16.93 -58.21
CA ARG A 53 9.23 -17.51 -59.44
C ARG A 53 9.03 -19.02 -59.50
N GLN A 54 9.26 -19.73 -58.40
CA GLN A 54 9.09 -21.18 -58.30
C GLN A 54 7.62 -21.61 -58.44
N LEU A 55 6.72 -20.94 -57.72
CA LEU A 55 5.28 -21.24 -57.78
C LEU A 55 4.68 -20.91 -59.15
N MET A 56 5.08 -19.79 -59.76
CA MET A 56 4.67 -19.46 -61.13
C MET A 56 5.20 -20.47 -62.14
N HIS A 57 6.42 -20.99 -61.96
CA HIS A 57 6.95 -22.06 -62.81
C HIS A 57 6.08 -23.33 -62.71
N GLN A 58 5.70 -23.76 -61.50
CA GLN A 58 4.80 -24.90 -61.30
C GLN A 58 3.41 -24.65 -61.90
N PHE A 59 2.87 -23.45 -61.71
CA PHE A 59 1.59 -23.03 -62.30
C PHE A 59 1.65 -23.08 -63.84
N HIS A 60 2.73 -22.60 -64.45
CA HIS A 60 2.92 -22.63 -65.90
C HIS A 60 3.03 -24.04 -66.49
N HIS A 61 3.35 -25.06 -65.69
CA HIS A 61 3.34 -26.47 -66.13
C HIS A 61 2.01 -27.19 -65.82
N GLY A 62 1.05 -26.50 -65.19
CA GLY A 62 -0.27 -27.05 -64.86
C GLY A 62 -0.31 -27.93 -63.63
N TYR A 63 0.79 -28.00 -62.86
CA TYR A 63 0.85 -28.82 -61.65
C TYR A 63 -0.09 -28.36 -60.54
N LEU A 64 -0.54 -27.10 -60.58
CA LEU A 64 -1.42 -26.52 -59.57
C LEU A 64 -2.89 -26.48 -60.00
N ASP A 65 -3.22 -26.87 -61.24
CA ASP A 65 -4.56 -26.66 -61.78
C ASP A 65 -5.62 -27.46 -61.00
N THR A 66 -5.32 -28.71 -60.61
CA THR A 66 -6.25 -29.55 -59.83
C THR A 66 -6.53 -28.96 -58.45
N ASP A 67 -5.51 -28.51 -57.72
CA ASP A 67 -5.65 -27.92 -56.40
C ASP A 67 -6.41 -26.58 -56.47
N LEU A 68 -6.10 -25.73 -57.45
CA LEU A 68 -6.76 -24.44 -57.63
C LEU A 68 -8.23 -24.60 -58.00
N VAL A 69 -8.58 -25.54 -58.87
CA VAL A 69 -9.99 -25.86 -59.19
C VAL A 69 -10.70 -26.39 -57.95
N HIS A 70 -10.09 -27.32 -57.22
CA HIS A 70 -10.67 -27.87 -56.01
C HIS A 70 -10.99 -26.78 -54.99
N VAL A 71 -10.06 -25.84 -54.76
CA VAL A 71 -10.28 -24.71 -53.85
C VAL A 71 -11.39 -23.80 -54.35
N LEU A 72 -11.43 -23.48 -55.65
CA LEU A 72 -12.47 -22.64 -56.24
C LEU A 72 -13.88 -23.26 -56.11
N GLU A 73 -13.97 -24.59 -56.09
CA GLU A 73 -15.23 -25.33 -55.94
C GLU A 73 -15.61 -25.55 -54.46
N SER A 74 -14.63 -25.62 -53.56
CA SER A 74 -14.84 -26.05 -52.17
C SER A 74 -14.78 -24.92 -51.12
N ALA A 75 -14.18 -23.78 -51.44
CA ALA A 75 -13.96 -22.69 -50.49
C ALA A 75 -14.59 -21.36 -50.94
N VAL A 76 -15.13 -20.61 -49.97
CA VAL A 76 -15.58 -19.22 -50.17
C VAL A 76 -14.37 -18.29 -49.93
N PRO A 77 -14.10 -17.30 -50.79
CA PRO A 77 -12.99 -16.37 -50.58
C PRO A 77 -13.10 -15.57 -49.26
N PRO A 78 -11.97 -15.28 -48.57
CA PRO A 78 -10.60 -15.67 -48.93
C PRO A 78 -10.29 -17.13 -48.56
N ALA A 79 -9.67 -17.85 -49.48
CA ALA A 79 -9.22 -19.22 -49.24
C ALA A 79 -7.87 -19.25 -48.49
N ASP A 80 -7.67 -20.26 -47.64
CA ASP A 80 -6.42 -20.46 -46.90
C ASP A 80 -5.29 -20.90 -47.84
N LEU A 81 -4.10 -20.29 -47.75
CA LEU A 81 -2.92 -20.71 -48.51
C LEU A 81 -2.58 -22.20 -48.30
N LYS A 82 -2.86 -22.76 -47.12
CA LYS A 82 -2.61 -24.18 -46.83
C LYS A 82 -3.53 -25.15 -47.60
N SER A 83 -4.58 -24.63 -48.24
CA SER A 83 -5.51 -25.42 -49.07
C SER A 83 -4.89 -25.86 -50.40
N VAL A 84 -3.87 -25.14 -50.90
CA VAL A 84 -3.11 -25.52 -52.10
C VAL A 84 -1.80 -26.18 -51.66
N SER A 85 -1.54 -27.41 -52.11
CA SER A 85 -0.44 -28.23 -51.59
C SER A 85 0.94 -27.56 -51.73
N ALA A 86 1.18 -26.89 -52.86
CA ALA A 86 2.44 -26.19 -53.13
C ALA A 86 2.67 -24.98 -52.21
N PHE A 87 1.61 -24.29 -51.79
CA PHE A 87 1.71 -23.16 -50.86
C PHE A 87 1.88 -23.62 -49.42
N ARG A 88 1.29 -24.77 -49.04
CA ARG A 88 1.34 -25.31 -47.67
C ARG A 88 2.78 -25.46 -47.16
N ALA A 89 3.68 -26.03 -47.96
CA ALA A 89 5.07 -26.24 -47.55
C ALA A 89 5.79 -24.92 -47.26
N VAL A 90 5.54 -23.91 -48.11
CA VAL A 90 6.12 -22.57 -47.98
C VAL A 90 5.56 -21.86 -46.74
N VAL A 91 4.25 -21.94 -46.49
CA VAL A 91 3.63 -21.34 -45.31
C VAL A 91 4.17 -21.94 -44.01
N VAL A 92 4.28 -23.26 -43.92
CA VAL A 92 4.83 -23.93 -42.73
C VAL A 92 6.28 -23.49 -42.47
N GLN A 93 7.07 -23.32 -43.53
CA GLN A 93 8.45 -22.82 -43.40
C GLN A 93 8.48 -21.38 -42.86
N ILE A 94 7.67 -20.48 -43.42
CA ILE A 94 7.58 -19.08 -42.97
C ILE A 94 7.11 -19.01 -41.51
N GLU A 95 6.07 -19.76 -41.14
CA GLU A 95 5.55 -19.82 -39.77
C GLU A 95 6.62 -20.33 -38.79
N THR A 96 7.38 -21.35 -39.16
CA THR A 96 8.45 -21.92 -38.33
C THR A 96 9.59 -20.91 -38.13
N GLN A 97 9.99 -20.19 -39.18
CA GLN A 97 11.00 -19.14 -39.08
C GLN A 97 10.52 -17.97 -38.21
N ALA A 98 9.28 -17.50 -38.42
CA ALA A 98 8.69 -16.43 -37.63
C ALA A 98 8.58 -16.80 -36.13
N GLN A 99 8.22 -18.05 -35.84
CA GLN A 99 8.18 -18.55 -34.46
C GLN A 99 9.57 -18.58 -33.84
N ALA A 100 10.59 -19.05 -34.56
CA ALA A 100 11.97 -19.08 -34.06
C ALA A 100 12.52 -17.66 -33.80
N GLU A 101 12.20 -16.69 -34.64
CA GLU A 101 12.55 -15.27 -34.42
C GLU A 101 11.81 -14.68 -33.22
N MET A 102 10.53 -15.01 -33.05
CA MET A 102 9.75 -14.59 -31.88
C MET A 102 10.32 -15.19 -30.59
N ASP A 103 10.66 -16.47 -30.59
CA ASP A 103 11.27 -17.14 -29.43
C ASP A 103 12.64 -16.55 -29.08
N ALA A 104 13.45 -16.23 -30.10
CA ALA A 104 14.75 -15.57 -29.91
C ALA A 104 14.61 -14.16 -29.33
N THR A 105 13.67 -13.36 -29.84
CA THR A 105 13.39 -12.01 -29.31
C THR A 105 12.80 -12.05 -27.91
N GLN A 106 11.94 -13.01 -27.61
CA GLN A 106 11.38 -13.22 -26.27
C GLN A 106 12.45 -13.66 -25.27
N ALA A 107 13.37 -14.56 -25.67
CA ALA A 107 14.50 -14.97 -24.84
C ALA A 107 15.44 -13.79 -24.53
N GLU A 108 15.69 -12.91 -25.50
CA GLU A 108 16.48 -11.70 -25.33
C GLU A 108 15.79 -10.70 -24.40
N HIS A 109 14.50 -10.47 -24.56
CA HIS A 109 13.73 -9.60 -23.66
C HIS A 109 13.71 -10.16 -22.22
N ALA A 110 13.55 -11.48 -22.05
CA ALA A 110 13.63 -12.12 -20.73
C ALA A 110 15.02 -11.97 -20.08
N ARG A 111 16.09 -11.95 -20.88
CA ARG A 111 17.44 -11.63 -20.41
C ARG A 111 17.54 -10.19 -19.90
N GLN A 112 17.08 -9.21 -20.69
CA GLN A 112 17.10 -7.79 -20.31
C GLN A 112 16.29 -7.49 -19.04
N VAL A 113 15.11 -8.11 -18.89
CA VAL A 113 14.29 -7.97 -17.67
C VAL A 113 15.01 -8.50 -16.43
N ARG A 114 15.72 -9.64 -16.55
CA ARG A 114 16.52 -10.19 -15.44
C ARG A 114 17.66 -9.27 -15.04
N GLU A 115 18.39 -8.73 -16.02
CA GLU A 115 19.47 -7.77 -15.77
C GLU A 115 18.98 -6.49 -15.09
N ALA A 116 17.86 -5.92 -15.56
CA ALA A 116 17.25 -4.74 -14.95
C ALA A 116 16.77 -5.01 -13.52
N THR A 117 16.16 -6.18 -13.28
CA THR A 117 15.72 -6.60 -11.94
C THR A 117 16.90 -6.73 -10.98
N LEU A 118 18.02 -7.30 -11.42
CA LEU A 118 19.24 -7.39 -10.60
C LEU A 118 19.81 -6.01 -10.28
N ALA A 119 19.87 -5.10 -11.25
CA ALA A 119 20.36 -3.74 -11.03
C ALA A 119 19.52 -3.00 -9.98
N GLN A 120 18.19 -3.14 -10.05
CA GLN A 120 17.28 -2.58 -9.05
C GLN A 120 17.53 -3.17 -7.65
N ILE A 121 17.60 -4.50 -7.54
CA ILE A 121 17.86 -5.17 -6.25
C ILE A 121 19.20 -4.73 -5.66
N THR A 122 20.24 -4.63 -6.49
CA THR A 122 21.58 -4.20 -6.08
C THR A 122 21.54 -2.78 -5.50
N ALA A 123 20.90 -1.83 -6.20
CA ALA A 123 20.76 -0.46 -5.73
C ALA A 123 19.98 -0.35 -4.40
N LEU A 124 18.92 -1.16 -4.23
CA LEU A 124 18.15 -1.21 -2.98
C LEU A 124 18.97 -1.77 -1.82
N VAL A 125 19.70 -2.87 -2.04
CA VAL A 125 20.58 -3.47 -1.02
C VAL A 125 21.69 -2.50 -0.62
N GLU A 126 22.34 -1.83 -1.57
CA GLU A 126 23.37 -0.82 -1.29
C GLU A 126 22.82 0.37 -0.50
N SER A 127 21.62 0.85 -0.85
CA SER A 127 20.93 1.92 -0.13
C SER A 127 20.62 1.52 1.32
N ASP A 128 20.07 0.31 1.53
CA ASP A 128 19.76 -0.20 2.87
C ASP A 128 21.05 -0.42 3.69
N ILE A 129 22.13 -0.96 3.09
CA ILE A 129 23.44 -1.08 3.74
C ILE A 129 23.98 0.30 4.13
N LYS A 130 23.87 1.31 3.26
CA LYS A 130 24.28 2.68 3.58
C LYS A 130 23.48 3.25 4.76
N ALA A 131 22.17 3.02 4.80
CA ALA A 131 21.32 3.43 5.92
C ALA A 131 21.72 2.71 7.22
N LEU A 132 22.07 1.41 7.15
CA LEU A 132 22.58 0.64 8.29
C LEU A 132 23.96 1.10 8.75
N ARG A 133 24.87 1.44 7.83
CA ARG A 133 26.20 2.02 8.13
C ARG A 133 26.09 3.35 8.86
N GLN A 134 25.17 4.21 8.43
CA GLN A 134 24.90 5.49 9.12
C GLN A 134 24.37 5.28 10.55
N ARG A 135 23.80 4.10 10.86
CA ARG A 135 23.36 3.71 12.21
C ARG A 135 24.43 2.98 13.02
N THR A 136 25.40 2.34 12.36
CA THR A 136 26.45 1.57 13.04
C THR A 136 27.43 2.58 13.66
N PRO A 137 27.61 2.61 14.99
CA PRO A 137 28.31 3.68 15.68
C PRO A 137 29.84 3.53 15.55
N ASP A 138 30.37 3.68 14.34
CA ASP A 138 31.80 3.48 14.05
C ASP A 138 32.60 4.79 14.00
N HIS A 139 31.96 5.93 14.30
CA HIS A 139 32.68 7.18 14.53
C HIS A 139 33.36 7.26 15.92
N VAL A 140 33.25 6.18 16.70
CA VAL A 140 33.68 6.10 18.11
C VAL A 140 35.20 5.88 18.24
N LEU A 141 35.87 5.18 17.33
CA LEU A 141 37.30 4.90 17.48
C LEU A 141 38.22 6.12 17.29
N LYS A 142 37.79 7.16 16.57
CA LYS A 142 38.55 8.42 16.38
C LYS A 142 38.20 9.53 17.38
N ALA A 143 37.08 9.41 18.12
CA ALA A 143 36.63 10.39 19.11
C ALA A 143 36.92 9.97 20.57
N ILE A 144 37.42 8.75 20.81
CA ILE A 144 37.70 8.19 22.15
C ILE A 144 38.80 8.95 22.93
N ALA A 145 39.67 9.71 22.27
CA ALA A 145 40.78 10.39 22.94
C ALA A 145 40.43 11.75 23.57
N ALA A 146 39.30 12.39 23.22
CA ALA A 146 39.05 13.80 23.59
C ALA A 146 37.76 14.09 24.39
N ALA A 147 36.85 13.12 24.60
CA ALA A 147 35.51 13.43 25.11
C ALA A 147 35.03 12.47 26.22
N LYS A 148 35.79 12.31 27.31
CA LYS A 148 35.44 11.32 28.35
C LYS A 148 34.38 11.73 29.38
N ASP A 149 33.99 12.99 29.52
CA ASP A 149 33.00 13.37 30.56
C ASP A 149 31.62 13.82 30.03
N LEU A 150 31.54 14.63 28.96
CA LEU A 150 30.24 15.07 28.42
C LEU A 150 29.55 14.03 27.52
N LYS A 151 30.30 13.01 27.07
CA LYS A 151 29.82 11.98 26.15
C LYS A 151 29.02 10.89 26.85
N TYR A 152 29.34 10.54 28.10
CA TYR A 152 28.62 9.47 28.81
C TYR A 152 27.13 9.78 29.01
N VAL A 153 26.81 11.03 29.33
CA VAL A 153 25.43 11.51 29.49
C VAL A 153 24.73 11.59 28.13
N LYS A 154 25.41 12.13 27.11
CA LYS A 154 24.86 12.27 25.76
C LYS A 154 24.67 10.94 25.04
N ASP A 155 25.58 9.98 25.21
CA ASP A 155 25.49 8.64 24.62
C ASP A 155 24.41 7.80 25.30
N ARG A 156 24.22 7.91 26.62
CA ARG A 156 23.10 7.26 27.31
C ARG A 156 21.76 7.87 26.89
N GLN A 157 21.71 9.18 26.67
CA GLN A 157 20.54 9.86 26.08
C GLN A 157 20.31 9.44 24.62
N MET A 158 21.34 9.33 23.78
CA MET A 158 21.18 8.91 22.38
C MET A 158 20.87 7.42 22.22
N GLN A 159 21.40 6.54 23.08
CA GLN A 159 21.04 5.11 23.10
C GLN A 159 19.63 4.91 23.64
N GLY A 160 19.23 5.66 24.67
CA GLY A 160 17.85 5.72 25.14
C GLY A 160 16.92 6.24 24.03
N ASP A 161 17.28 7.32 23.37
CA ASP A 161 16.49 7.90 22.27
C ASP A 161 16.34 6.94 21.10
N ASN A 162 17.41 6.26 20.66
CA ASN A 162 17.31 5.28 19.56
C ASN A 162 16.47 4.04 19.94
N PHE A 163 16.52 3.60 21.19
CA PHE A 163 15.67 2.54 21.71
C PHE A 163 14.20 2.96 21.73
N VAL A 164 13.93 4.16 22.26
CA VAL A 164 12.59 4.78 22.28
C VAL A 164 12.08 4.98 20.85
N HIS A 165 12.90 5.43 19.90
CA HIS A 165 12.51 5.59 18.49
C HIS A 165 12.13 4.27 17.82
N THR A 166 12.86 3.18 18.11
CA THR A 166 12.54 1.85 17.58
C THR A 166 11.20 1.35 18.14
N TRP A 167 10.95 1.57 19.42
CA TRP A 167 9.67 1.26 20.05
C TRP A 167 8.53 2.17 19.56
N MET A 168 8.81 3.46 19.31
CA MET A 168 7.83 4.37 18.70
C MET A 168 7.40 3.84 17.33
N ALA A 169 8.31 3.27 16.53
CA ALA A 169 7.97 2.65 15.25
C ALA A 169 6.95 1.51 15.37
N GLU A 170 7.07 0.72 16.45
CA GLU A 170 6.29 -0.51 16.67
C GLU A 170 4.95 -0.23 17.37
N TYR A 171 4.93 0.72 18.31
CA TYR A 171 3.79 0.95 19.21
C TYR A 171 3.10 2.31 19.03
N CYS A 172 3.68 3.23 18.26
CA CYS A 172 3.09 4.52 17.94
C CYS A 172 2.59 4.57 16.50
N HIS A 173 1.36 5.01 16.32
CA HIS A 173 0.83 5.40 15.01
C HIS A 173 1.00 6.92 14.84
N CYS A 174 1.82 7.32 13.87
CA CYS A 174 2.10 8.73 13.60
C CYS A 174 1.46 9.13 12.27
N GLU A 175 0.33 9.84 12.34
CA GLU A 175 -0.33 10.41 11.18
C GLU A 175 0.30 11.77 10.88
N MET A 176 0.78 11.97 9.65
CA MET A 176 1.32 13.27 9.23
C MET A 176 0.18 14.11 8.67
N LEU A 177 0.00 15.30 9.23
CA LEU A 177 -0.81 16.35 8.63
C LEU A 177 -0.12 16.88 7.37
N ASP A 178 -0.93 17.37 6.44
CA ASP A 178 -0.43 18.05 5.25
C ASP A 178 0.15 19.44 5.57
N GLU A 179 0.72 20.10 4.56
CA GLU A 179 1.27 21.46 4.67
C GLU A 179 0.23 22.51 5.08
N THR A 180 -1.06 22.24 4.88
CA THR A 180 -2.13 23.15 5.29
C THR A 180 -2.44 23.03 6.79
N LEU A 181 -1.85 22.04 7.48
CA LEU A 181 -2.14 21.69 8.86
C LEU A 181 -3.63 21.42 9.08
N SER A 182 -4.33 20.99 8.03
CA SER A 182 -5.75 20.74 8.06
C SER A 182 -6.01 19.34 8.59
N CYS A 183 -6.73 19.22 9.70
CA CYS A 183 -7.27 17.91 10.10
C CYS A 183 -8.50 17.53 9.24
N LYS A 184 -8.95 18.42 8.35
CA LYS A 184 -10.06 18.18 7.40
C LYS A 184 -9.65 17.48 6.12
N GLY A 185 -8.34 17.29 5.85
CA GLY A 185 -7.92 16.40 4.76
C GLY A 185 -8.68 15.08 4.92
N ASN A 186 -9.36 14.62 3.85
CA ASN A 186 -10.42 13.59 3.88
C ASN A 186 -10.06 12.26 4.57
N ASN A 187 -8.82 12.07 5.04
CA ASN A 187 -8.32 10.83 5.60
C ASN A 187 -7.88 10.90 7.07
N VAL A 188 -7.65 12.06 7.70
CA VAL A 188 -7.08 12.09 9.08
C VAL A 188 -8.02 11.45 10.09
N LEU A 189 -9.26 11.94 10.22
CA LEU A 189 -10.26 11.35 11.11
C LEU A 189 -10.55 9.88 10.73
N PRO A 190 -10.82 9.52 9.45
CA PRO A 190 -10.96 8.12 9.07
C PRO A 190 -9.77 7.23 9.42
N ASN A 191 -8.52 7.71 9.28
CA ASN A 191 -7.32 6.94 9.61
C ASN A 191 -7.18 6.73 11.12
N VAL A 192 -7.40 7.78 11.92
CA VAL A 192 -7.42 7.66 13.39
C VAL A 192 -8.53 6.70 13.82
N LEU A 193 -9.75 6.86 13.29
CA LEU A 193 -10.87 5.96 13.62
C LEU A 193 -10.64 4.53 13.13
N LYS A 194 -10.02 4.34 11.96
CA LYS A 194 -9.64 3.02 11.44
C LYS A 194 -8.63 2.36 12.36
N TYR A 195 -7.61 3.10 12.80
CA TYR A 195 -6.62 2.60 13.76
C TYR A 195 -7.28 2.24 15.10
N LEU A 196 -8.13 3.12 15.65
CA LEU A 196 -8.93 2.82 16.84
C LEU A 196 -9.87 1.62 16.62
N GLY A 197 -10.38 1.45 15.39
CA GLY A 197 -11.25 0.36 14.98
C GLY A 197 -10.57 -1.01 14.95
N GLN A 198 -9.25 -1.07 14.68
CA GLN A 198 -8.47 -2.32 14.71
C GLN A 198 -8.49 -3.01 16.08
N PHE A 199 -8.86 -2.25 17.12
CA PHE A 199 -8.94 -2.75 18.48
C PHE A 199 -10.35 -3.14 18.92
N ARG A 200 -11.37 -2.92 18.08
CA ARG A 200 -12.75 -3.36 18.35
C ARG A 200 -12.83 -4.89 18.31
N GLY A 201 -13.56 -5.47 19.25
CA GLY A 201 -13.80 -6.92 19.32
C GLY A 201 -12.74 -7.71 20.08
N ILE A 202 -11.68 -7.07 20.58
CA ILE A 202 -10.78 -7.72 21.53
C ILE A 202 -11.31 -7.52 22.95
N ALA A 203 -11.14 -8.51 23.81
CA ALA A 203 -11.60 -8.47 25.19
C ALA A 203 -11.06 -7.24 25.95
N GLY A 204 -11.89 -6.69 26.84
CA GLY A 204 -11.59 -5.53 27.68
C GLY A 204 -12.23 -4.23 27.19
N THR A 205 -12.15 -3.20 28.03
CA THR A 205 -12.67 -1.86 27.75
C THR A 205 -11.59 -0.99 27.13
N GLN A 206 -11.91 -0.32 26.02
CA GLN A 206 -11.02 0.68 25.43
C GLN A 206 -11.30 2.06 26.03
N TYR A 207 -10.25 2.65 26.59
CA TYR A 207 -10.19 4.02 27.07
C TYR A 207 -9.37 4.86 26.12
N VAL A 208 -9.82 6.07 25.81
CA VAL A 208 -9.07 7.02 24.98
C VAL A 208 -8.79 8.29 25.77
N LEU A 209 -7.51 8.64 25.89
CA LEU A 209 -7.05 9.91 26.44
C LEU A 209 -6.58 10.80 25.29
N CYS A 210 -7.38 11.81 24.95
CA CYS A 210 -7.03 12.80 23.95
C CYS A 210 -6.23 13.94 24.60
N LEU A 211 -5.13 14.36 23.99
CA LEU A 211 -4.24 15.38 24.52
C LEU A 211 -4.16 16.56 23.55
N CYS A 212 -4.36 17.77 24.06
CA CYS A 212 -4.25 19.02 23.32
C CYS A 212 -3.38 20.00 24.11
N ASP A 213 -2.12 20.22 23.69
CA ASP A 213 -1.27 21.25 24.30
C ASP A 213 -1.37 22.57 23.52
N TYR A 214 -2.17 23.51 24.04
CA TYR A 214 -2.25 24.89 23.53
C TYR A 214 -1.50 25.89 24.40
N THR A 215 -0.53 25.45 25.21
CA THR A 215 0.31 26.34 26.04
C THR A 215 0.86 27.50 25.23
N VAL A 216 1.30 27.20 24.01
CA VAL A 216 1.56 28.17 22.95
C VAL A 216 0.53 27.93 21.85
N LEU A 217 -0.44 28.84 21.71
CA LEU A 217 -1.47 28.69 20.67
C LEU A 217 -0.80 28.72 19.28
N PRO A 218 -1.06 27.72 18.41
CA PRO A 218 -0.58 27.72 17.03
C PRO A 218 -0.99 29.00 16.29
N ALA A 219 -0.11 29.50 15.41
CA ALA A 219 -0.40 30.69 14.62
C ALA A 219 -1.56 30.49 13.64
N ASN A 220 -1.73 29.25 13.15
CA ASN A 220 -2.86 28.87 12.30
C ASN A 220 -4.08 28.53 13.15
N VAL A 221 -5.09 29.40 13.14
CA VAL A 221 -6.35 29.22 13.90
C VAL A 221 -7.21 28.08 13.31
N ASP A 222 -7.10 27.80 12.01
CA ASP A 222 -7.85 26.70 11.40
C ASP A 222 -7.34 25.35 11.92
N TYR A 223 -6.03 25.21 12.15
CA TYR A 223 -5.49 24.02 12.83
C TYR A 223 -6.10 23.80 14.21
N VAL A 224 -6.23 24.86 15.03
CA VAL A 224 -6.88 24.79 16.36
C VAL A 224 -8.36 24.41 16.26
N ARG A 225 -9.05 24.94 15.25
CA ARG A 225 -10.46 24.60 15.01
C ARG A 225 -10.60 23.13 14.62
N ASP A 226 -9.78 22.67 13.70
CA ASP A 226 -9.81 21.32 13.16
C ASP A 226 -9.40 20.27 14.20
N SER A 227 -8.42 20.58 15.07
CA SER A 227 -8.05 19.72 16.20
C SER A 227 -9.16 19.66 17.26
N VAL A 228 -9.88 20.76 17.53
CA VAL A 228 -11.06 20.74 18.43
C VAL A 228 -12.23 19.96 17.81
N GLU A 229 -12.46 20.06 16.51
CA GLU A 229 -13.47 19.27 15.80
C GLU A 229 -13.14 17.77 15.85
N LEU A 230 -11.87 17.40 15.63
CA LEU A 230 -11.39 16.04 15.78
C LEU A 230 -11.51 15.54 17.23
N LEU A 231 -11.14 16.37 18.22
CA LEU A 231 -11.35 16.08 19.64
C LEU A 231 -12.83 15.78 19.92
N ALA A 232 -13.75 16.60 19.42
CA ALA A 232 -15.19 16.39 19.62
C ALA A 232 -15.67 15.07 19.03
N ASN A 233 -15.24 14.73 17.82
CA ASN A 233 -15.58 13.46 17.17
C ASN A 233 -15.04 12.25 17.94
N LEU A 234 -13.82 12.33 18.45
CA LEU A 234 -13.24 11.29 19.29
C LEU A 234 -13.99 11.15 20.61
N LEU A 235 -14.25 12.25 21.31
CA LEU A 235 -14.99 12.22 22.58
C LEU A 235 -16.42 11.73 22.39
N ALA A 236 -17.10 12.08 21.29
CA ALA A 236 -18.45 11.62 21.00
C ALA A 236 -18.56 10.11 20.72
N SER A 237 -17.44 9.44 20.40
CA SER A 237 -17.47 8.03 20.03
C SER A 237 -17.63 7.06 21.20
N SER A 238 -17.36 7.50 22.44
CA SER A 238 -17.52 6.67 23.65
C SER A 238 -17.47 7.52 24.93
N SER A 239 -18.23 7.13 25.96
CA SER A 239 -18.12 7.68 27.32
C SER A 239 -16.82 7.31 28.04
N ASN A 240 -16.04 6.37 27.48
CA ASN A 240 -14.70 6.00 27.94
C ASN A 240 -13.60 6.91 27.38
N ASN A 241 -13.96 7.99 26.69
CA ASN A 241 -13.01 8.94 26.12
C ASN A 241 -13.01 10.23 26.95
N VAL A 242 -11.81 10.75 27.22
CA VAL A 242 -11.61 12.05 27.89
C VAL A 242 -10.55 12.85 27.15
N GLY A 243 -10.69 14.17 27.14
CA GLY A 243 -9.68 15.08 26.65
C GLY A 243 -8.99 15.81 27.80
N LEU A 244 -7.68 15.97 27.72
CA LEU A 244 -6.95 16.95 28.52
C LEU A 244 -6.46 18.06 27.59
N LEU A 245 -6.95 19.27 27.84
CA LEU A 245 -6.59 20.45 27.07
C LEU A 245 -5.82 21.43 27.95
N GLN A 246 -4.57 21.71 27.60
CA GLN A 246 -3.71 22.65 28.32
C GLN A 246 -3.88 24.04 27.72
N LEU A 247 -4.34 25.01 28.52
CA LEU A 247 -4.69 26.34 28.02
C LEU A 247 -3.45 27.20 27.75
N PRO A 248 -3.58 28.22 26.86
CA PRO A 248 -2.53 29.20 26.60
C PRO A 248 -2.01 29.85 27.87
N LEU A 249 -0.68 29.81 28.07
CA LEU A 249 -0.03 30.46 29.20
C LEU A 249 0.51 31.84 28.79
N PRO A 250 0.37 32.87 29.64
CA PRO A 250 1.05 34.13 29.42
C PRO A 250 2.56 33.93 29.49
N HIS A 251 3.28 34.39 28.47
CA HIS A 251 4.74 34.40 28.43
C HIS A 251 5.25 35.79 28.08
N ARG A 252 6.54 36.06 28.32
CA ARG A 252 7.13 37.41 28.19
C ARG A 252 6.95 38.06 26.82
N ALA A 253 6.83 37.27 25.76
CA ALA A 253 6.63 37.75 24.39
C ALA A 253 5.15 37.88 23.98
N MET A 254 4.20 37.53 24.85
CA MET A 254 2.75 37.62 24.58
C MET A 254 2.10 38.63 25.52
N ALA A 255 1.40 39.62 24.95
CA ALA A 255 0.60 40.55 25.73
C ALA A 255 -0.54 39.82 26.46
N SER A 256 -0.87 40.26 27.68
CA SER A 256 -1.92 39.61 28.50
C SER A 256 -3.28 39.58 27.79
N SER A 257 -3.63 40.64 27.05
CA SER A 257 -4.85 40.69 26.24
C SER A 257 -4.89 39.61 25.14
N THR A 258 -3.75 39.33 24.51
CA THR A 258 -3.62 38.26 23.50
C THR A 258 -3.81 36.88 24.13
N SER A 259 -3.22 36.62 25.31
CA SER A 259 -3.39 35.35 26.03
C SER A 259 -4.87 35.11 26.38
N VAL A 260 -5.58 36.14 26.86
CA VAL A 260 -7.03 36.06 27.14
C VAL A 260 -7.83 35.79 25.86
N LYS A 261 -7.50 36.44 24.74
CA LYS A 261 -8.15 36.21 23.45
C LYS A 261 -7.94 34.78 22.95
N HIS A 262 -6.71 34.27 23.04
CA HIS A 262 -6.37 32.90 22.66
C HIS A 262 -7.14 31.88 23.50
N ARG A 263 -7.19 32.09 24.81
CA ARG A 263 -7.99 31.24 25.72
C ARG A 263 -9.46 31.23 25.35
N ARG A 264 -10.08 32.40 25.19
CA ARG A 264 -11.50 32.50 24.79
C ARG A 264 -11.77 31.83 23.45
N THR A 265 -10.87 31.99 22.48
CA THR A 265 -11.00 31.34 21.17
C THR A 265 -11.11 29.82 21.31
N VAL A 266 -10.29 29.22 22.17
CA VAL A 266 -10.35 27.78 22.42
C VAL A 266 -11.63 27.38 23.16
N GLU A 267 -12.01 28.11 24.22
CA GLU A 267 -13.24 27.85 25.00
C GLU A 267 -14.50 27.97 24.13
N ASP A 268 -14.58 28.98 23.26
CA ASP A 268 -15.69 29.17 22.31
C ASP A 268 -15.80 28.02 21.30
N LEU A 269 -14.65 27.50 20.82
CA LEU A 269 -14.61 26.35 19.92
C LEU A 269 -15.10 25.07 20.62
N LEU A 270 -14.72 24.84 21.88
CA LEU A 270 -15.19 23.69 22.67
C LEU A 270 -16.71 23.73 22.87
N MET A 271 -17.25 24.89 23.25
CA MET A 271 -18.69 25.08 23.42
C MET A 271 -19.45 24.82 22.11
N LYS A 272 -18.94 25.36 20.99
CA LYS A 272 -19.53 25.13 19.66
C LYS A 272 -19.51 23.65 19.27
N ALA A 273 -18.48 22.91 19.68
CA ALA A 273 -18.31 21.50 19.40
C ALA A 273 -19.06 20.57 20.40
N LYS A 274 -19.89 21.13 21.29
CA LYS A 274 -20.63 20.38 22.34
C LYS A 274 -19.70 19.58 23.26
N ILE A 275 -18.54 20.15 23.57
CA ILE A 275 -17.62 19.62 24.56
C ILE A 275 -17.89 20.36 25.88
N ASN A 276 -18.26 19.61 26.92
CA ASN A 276 -18.28 20.10 28.29
C ASN A 276 -16.82 20.25 28.78
N ALA A 277 -16.47 21.46 29.18
CA ALA A 277 -15.14 21.81 29.70
C ALA A 277 -15.23 22.49 31.10
N ASP A 278 -16.30 22.21 31.86
CA ASP A 278 -16.53 22.78 33.19
C ASP A 278 -15.56 22.22 34.25
N SER A 279 -15.01 21.03 34.00
CA SER A 279 -14.01 20.41 34.87
C SER A 279 -12.64 21.02 34.60
N VAL A 280 -12.24 21.94 35.46
CA VAL A 280 -10.94 22.63 35.40
C VAL A 280 -9.93 21.90 36.29
N THR A 281 -8.75 21.60 35.74
CA THR A 281 -7.65 20.97 36.47
C THR A 281 -6.42 21.88 36.51
N ALA A 282 -5.77 21.95 37.67
CA ALA A 282 -4.50 22.67 37.83
C ALA A 282 -3.29 21.73 37.65
N LEU A 283 -2.46 21.99 36.66
CA LEU A 283 -1.14 21.38 36.51
C LEU A 283 -0.14 22.14 37.40
N LEU A 284 0.37 21.49 38.44
CA LEU A 284 1.23 22.09 39.46
C LEU A 284 2.70 21.76 39.17
N PHE A 285 3.57 22.75 39.37
CA PHE A 285 5.01 22.61 39.17
C PHE A 285 5.78 22.97 40.43
N GLU A 286 6.90 22.30 40.64
CA GLU A 286 7.89 22.65 41.67
C GLU A 286 9.17 23.19 41.02
N LYS A 287 9.76 24.24 41.60
CA LYS A 287 11.05 24.74 41.13
C LYS A 287 12.14 23.77 41.57
N PRO A 288 13.12 23.47 40.71
CA PRO A 288 14.30 22.73 41.14
C PRO A 288 15.03 23.55 42.22
N ALA A 289 15.66 22.86 43.17
CA ALA A 289 16.28 23.49 44.35
C ALA A 289 17.35 24.53 44.00
N ASP A 290 17.94 24.43 42.81
CA ASP A 290 18.94 25.33 42.26
C ASP A 290 18.40 26.30 41.19
N ALA A 291 17.06 26.45 41.10
CA ALA A 291 16.46 27.50 40.30
C ALA A 291 16.88 28.89 40.81
N SER A 292 17.21 29.81 39.88
CA SER A 292 17.48 31.19 40.23
C SER A 292 16.29 31.84 40.93
N ALA A 293 16.53 32.67 41.94
CA ALA A 293 15.51 33.52 42.56
C ALA A 293 14.82 34.48 41.55
N SER A 294 15.48 34.74 40.42
CA SER A 294 14.94 35.52 39.31
C SER A 294 13.99 34.73 38.40
N ASP A 295 13.83 33.41 38.58
CA ASP A 295 12.89 32.61 37.80
C ASP A 295 11.45 32.97 38.20
N LYS A 296 10.76 33.70 37.31
CA LYS A 296 9.37 34.16 37.49
C LYS A 296 8.35 33.32 36.72
N ARG A 297 8.74 32.14 36.22
CA ARG A 297 7.79 31.25 35.53
C ARG A 297 6.66 30.83 36.47
N SER A 298 5.46 30.68 35.91
CA SER A 298 4.28 30.22 36.65
C SER A 298 4.51 28.80 37.15
N LEU A 299 4.11 28.52 38.40
CA LEU A 299 4.11 27.18 38.99
C LEU A 299 2.77 26.47 38.84
N THR A 300 1.83 27.10 38.15
CA THR A 300 0.53 26.53 37.86
C THR A 300 0.19 26.76 36.40
N GLN A 301 -0.43 25.77 35.79
CA GLN A 301 -1.06 25.88 34.49
C GLN A 301 -2.49 25.36 34.55
N THR A 302 -3.43 26.14 34.03
CA THR A 302 -4.83 25.71 33.93
C THR A 302 -4.99 24.76 32.75
N CYS A 303 -5.68 23.65 33.00
CA CYS A 303 -6.10 22.68 32.01
C CYS A 303 -7.61 22.48 32.10
N LEU A 304 -8.22 22.04 31.01
CA LEU A 304 -9.62 21.66 30.93
C LEU A 304 -9.70 20.15 30.72
N ASN A 305 -10.50 19.46 31.53
CA ASN A 305 -10.92 18.10 31.24
C ASN A 305 -12.14 18.19 30.32
N CYS A 306 -11.97 17.75 29.09
CA CYS A 306 -12.96 17.82 28.04
C CYS A 306 -13.76 16.52 27.98
N LEU A 307 -15.07 16.61 28.14
CA LEU A 307 -16.03 15.52 28.03
C LEU A 307 -17.06 15.86 26.96
N PHE A 308 -17.54 14.86 26.22
CA PHE A 308 -18.63 15.13 25.27
C PHE A 308 -19.95 15.32 26.03
N SER A 309 -20.68 16.41 25.74
CA SER A 309 -21.92 16.75 26.47
C SER A 309 -23.06 15.75 26.29
N GLY A 310 -22.93 14.82 25.33
CA GLY A 310 -23.93 13.76 25.10
C GLY A 310 -23.88 12.59 26.08
N PHE A 311 -22.91 12.55 27.00
CA PHE A 311 -22.80 11.50 28.02
C PHE A 311 -23.03 12.07 29.41
N ASP A 312 -23.91 11.41 30.19
CA ASP A 312 -24.20 11.80 31.57
C ASP A 312 -23.07 11.43 32.55
N ALA A 313 -22.31 10.38 32.22
CA ALA A 313 -21.21 9.87 33.02
C ALA A 313 -20.03 9.46 32.13
N THR A 314 -18.82 9.62 32.66
CA THR A 314 -17.59 9.14 32.05
C THR A 314 -16.89 8.15 32.98
N SER A 315 -16.31 7.11 32.41
CA SER A 315 -15.49 6.14 33.16
C SER A 315 -14.23 6.79 33.74
N TRP A 316 -13.82 7.95 33.23
CA TRP A 316 -12.70 8.74 33.76
C TRP A 316 -13.04 9.50 35.04
N SER A 317 -14.28 9.46 35.53
CA SER A 317 -14.66 10.05 36.83
C SER A 317 -13.95 9.38 38.01
N ALA A 318 -13.48 8.15 37.83
CA ALA A 318 -12.64 7.43 38.79
C ALA A 318 -11.18 7.93 38.80
N SER A 319 -10.74 8.63 37.74
CA SER A 319 -9.38 9.16 37.66
C SER A 319 -9.15 10.21 38.72
N ARG A 320 -7.99 10.13 39.37
CA ARG A 320 -7.55 11.11 40.36
C ARG A 320 -7.55 12.54 39.81
N VAL A 321 -7.27 12.72 38.52
CA VAL A 321 -7.27 14.05 37.89
C VAL A 321 -8.65 14.71 37.96
N LEU A 322 -9.71 13.96 37.65
CA LEU A 322 -11.08 14.47 37.67
C LEU A 322 -11.62 14.63 39.11
N GLN A 323 -11.13 13.82 40.06
CA GLN A 323 -11.54 13.89 41.47
C GLN A 323 -10.88 15.04 42.21
N GLU A 324 -9.56 15.22 42.05
CA GLU A 324 -8.80 16.23 42.78
C GLU A 324 -8.71 17.57 42.06
N CYS A 325 -9.06 17.62 40.77
CA CYS A 325 -8.91 18.81 39.91
C CYS A 325 -7.48 19.38 39.93
N ARG A 326 -6.47 18.52 40.13
CA ARG A 326 -5.05 18.90 40.12
C ARG A 326 -4.17 17.73 39.67
N MET A 327 -3.02 18.05 39.12
CA MET A 327 -1.95 17.11 38.76
C MET A 327 -0.62 17.67 39.26
N GLY A 328 0.23 16.82 39.85
CA GLY A 328 1.57 17.20 40.32
C GLY A 328 1.68 17.31 41.86
N PRO A 329 2.72 17.98 42.39
CA PRO A 329 3.67 18.83 41.66
C PRO A 329 4.61 18.05 40.74
N PHE A 330 4.95 18.64 39.59
CA PHE A 330 5.93 18.11 38.64
C PHE A 330 7.18 18.99 38.59
N PRO A 331 8.37 18.42 38.33
CA PRO A 331 9.60 19.19 38.27
C PRO A 331 9.56 20.20 37.11
N LEU A 332 9.74 21.49 37.43
CA LEU A 332 9.88 22.54 36.41
C LEU A 332 11.28 22.46 35.80
N LEU A 333 11.37 21.99 34.56
CA LEU A 333 12.65 21.91 33.85
C LEU A 333 13.32 23.29 33.72
N LYS A 334 14.64 23.34 33.86
CA LYS A 334 15.38 24.59 33.65
C LYS A 334 15.42 24.92 32.17
N VAL A 335 15.45 26.21 31.86
CA VAL A 335 15.58 26.69 30.48
C VAL A 335 16.86 26.18 29.81
N ALA A 336 17.96 26.03 30.58
CA ALA A 336 19.22 25.50 30.10
C ALA A 336 19.15 24.01 29.71
N ASP A 337 18.19 23.27 30.27
CA ASP A 337 18.00 21.84 30.02
C ASP A 337 17.05 21.58 28.83
N PHE A 338 16.53 22.65 28.19
CA PHE A 338 15.69 22.51 27.01
C PHE A 338 16.53 22.14 25.79
N LEU A 339 16.27 20.97 25.21
CA LEU A 339 16.85 20.55 23.94
C LEU A 339 16.32 21.45 22.81
N GLY A 340 17.16 22.34 22.27
CA GLY A 340 16.78 23.29 21.22
C GLY A 340 15.98 24.46 21.79
N TYR A 341 16.65 25.59 21.96
CA TYR A 341 16.18 26.80 22.65
C TYR A 341 14.86 27.36 22.08
N GLU A 342 13.73 27.06 22.72
CA GLU A 342 12.49 27.86 22.71
C GLU A 342 11.85 27.79 24.11
N THR A 343 11.42 28.93 24.63
CA THR A 343 11.33 29.27 26.06
C THR A 343 10.18 28.65 26.88
N SER A 344 9.54 27.57 26.43
CA SER A 344 8.50 26.88 27.22
C SER A 344 8.38 25.41 26.81
N ARG A 345 9.18 24.53 27.42
CA ARG A 345 9.07 23.09 27.22
C ARG A 345 8.92 22.34 28.53
N LYS A 346 8.19 21.25 28.46
CA LYS A 346 7.60 20.54 29.57
C LYS A 346 8.34 19.23 29.89
N GLY A 347 8.96 18.63 28.87
CA GLY A 347 9.85 17.48 29.00
C GLY A 347 9.14 16.17 29.27
N VAL A 348 9.77 15.06 28.88
CA VAL A 348 9.23 13.71 29.04
C VAL A 348 8.73 13.40 30.47
N PRO A 349 9.44 13.76 31.57
CA PRO A 349 8.99 13.46 32.92
C PRO A 349 7.64 14.08 33.30
N LEU A 350 7.33 15.29 32.80
CA LEU A 350 6.01 15.89 33.03
C LEU A 350 4.93 15.07 32.34
N HIS A 351 5.17 14.68 31.09
CA HIS A 351 4.22 13.94 30.28
C HIS A 351 3.96 12.55 30.87
N GLU A 352 5.00 11.88 31.38
CA GLU A 352 4.85 10.64 32.16
C GLU A 352 3.99 10.85 33.41
N GLY A 353 4.25 11.93 34.14
CA GLY A 353 3.48 12.28 35.34
C GLY A 353 2.01 12.60 35.06
N ILE A 354 1.72 13.23 33.92
CA ILE A 354 0.34 13.46 33.46
C ILE A 354 -0.35 12.12 33.18
N LEU A 355 0.31 11.21 32.44
CA LEU A 355 -0.24 9.89 32.16
C LEU A 355 -0.50 9.12 33.46
N ASP A 356 0.46 9.12 34.39
CA ASP A 356 0.30 8.47 35.69
C ASP A 356 -0.89 9.03 36.47
N ALA A 357 -1.04 10.34 36.52
CA ALA A 357 -2.14 10.97 37.23
C ALA A 357 -3.50 10.54 36.64
N PHE A 358 -3.60 10.44 35.31
CA PHE A 358 -4.83 9.98 34.65
C PHE A 358 -5.12 8.51 34.93
N MET A 359 -4.10 7.65 34.92
CA MET A 359 -4.25 6.22 35.17
C MET A 359 -4.52 5.90 36.65
N ASP A 360 -4.08 6.77 37.57
CA ASP A 360 -4.31 6.63 39.01
C ASP A 360 -5.81 6.66 39.34
N GLY A 361 -6.30 5.61 40.02
CA GLY A 361 -7.71 5.44 40.39
C GLY A 361 -8.60 4.73 39.35
N MET A 362 -8.14 4.51 38.10
CA MET A 362 -8.98 3.95 37.03
C MET A 362 -9.28 2.44 37.17
N GLY A 363 -8.46 1.69 37.90
CA GLY A 363 -8.69 0.26 38.13
C GLY A 363 -8.63 -0.61 36.87
N PHE A 364 -7.74 -0.28 35.91
CA PHE A 364 -7.61 -1.05 34.66
C PHE A 364 -7.37 -2.54 34.90
N SER A 365 -8.13 -3.37 34.19
CA SER A 365 -7.88 -4.80 34.07
C SER A 365 -6.77 -5.09 33.05
N GLU A 366 -6.24 -6.32 33.06
CA GLU A 366 -5.21 -6.76 32.11
C GLU A 366 -5.69 -6.77 30.64
N THR A 367 -7.00 -6.81 30.41
CA THR A 367 -7.60 -6.82 29.08
C THR A 367 -8.00 -5.42 28.59
N ASP A 368 -8.15 -4.46 29.50
CA ASP A 368 -8.46 -3.07 29.15
C ASP A 368 -7.36 -2.48 28.27
N ARG A 369 -7.66 -1.38 27.59
CA ARG A 369 -6.77 -0.72 26.63
C ARG A 369 -6.77 0.76 26.84
N LEU A 370 -5.59 1.36 26.81
CA LEU A 370 -5.45 2.81 26.85
C LEU A 370 -4.86 3.30 25.53
N VAL A 371 -5.63 4.07 24.78
CA VAL A 371 -5.12 4.76 23.58
C VAL A 371 -4.92 6.23 23.90
N ILE A 372 -3.69 6.70 23.75
CA ILE A 372 -3.34 8.11 23.87
C ILE A 372 -3.41 8.73 22.47
N VAL A 373 -4.24 9.75 22.30
CA VAL A 373 -4.37 10.48 21.03
C VAL A 373 -3.87 11.90 21.23
N ASP A 374 -2.66 12.17 20.76
CA ASP A 374 -2.02 13.49 20.82
C ASP A 374 -2.36 14.30 19.57
N LEU A 375 -3.32 15.20 19.72
CA LEU A 375 -3.88 16.00 18.61
C LEU A 375 -3.01 17.21 18.27
N CYS A 376 -2.17 17.63 19.22
CA CYS A 376 -1.25 18.76 19.06
C CYS A 376 0.13 18.39 19.61
N PRO A 377 0.81 17.38 19.01
CA PRO A 377 2.09 16.93 19.51
C PRO A 377 3.08 18.07 19.41
N ASN A 378 3.82 18.27 20.50
CA ASN A 378 4.95 19.19 20.47
C ASN A 378 6.04 18.63 19.53
N ARG A 379 6.95 19.51 19.10
CA ARG A 379 8.03 19.15 18.15
C ARG A 379 8.90 17.98 18.63
N GLN A 380 8.92 17.65 19.91
CA GLN A 380 9.75 16.57 20.45
C GLN A 380 8.99 15.28 20.70
N ALA A 381 7.69 15.25 20.41
CA ALA A 381 6.80 14.12 20.67
C ALA A 381 6.91 13.62 22.12
N GLU A 382 6.98 14.55 23.09
CA GLU A 382 7.28 14.20 24.49
C GLU A 382 6.22 13.25 25.09
N PHE A 383 4.95 13.40 24.71
CA PHE A 383 3.90 12.42 25.08
C PHE A 383 4.11 11.05 24.45
N ALA A 384 4.58 10.98 23.20
CA ALA A 384 4.88 9.70 22.55
C ALA A 384 6.01 8.97 23.29
N ARG A 385 7.08 9.71 23.63
CA ARG A 385 8.21 9.17 24.41
C ARG A 385 7.77 8.72 25.80
N ALA A 386 6.94 9.51 26.48
CA ALA A 386 6.38 9.15 27.78
C ALA A 386 5.51 7.88 27.72
N ALA A 387 4.65 7.77 26.71
CA ALA A 387 3.83 6.58 26.48
C ALA A 387 4.71 5.34 26.24
N VAL A 388 5.76 5.48 25.43
CA VAL A 388 6.72 4.38 25.16
C VAL A 388 7.47 3.98 26.41
N ASN A 389 7.98 4.92 27.20
CA ASN A 389 8.65 4.61 28.47
C ASN A 389 7.72 3.84 29.42
N LYS A 390 6.43 4.19 29.46
CA LYS A 390 5.43 3.45 30.24
C LYS A 390 5.19 2.05 29.71
N MET A 391 5.10 1.88 28.39
CA MET A 391 4.99 0.56 27.76
C MET A 391 6.18 -0.33 28.09
N ILE A 392 7.40 0.22 28.02
CA ILE A 392 8.63 -0.48 28.39
C ILE A 392 8.64 -0.85 29.88
N ALA A 393 8.32 0.10 30.76
CA ALA A 393 8.30 -0.12 32.21
C ALA A 393 7.28 -1.20 32.62
N SER A 394 6.22 -1.37 31.84
CA SER A 394 5.23 -2.44 32.03
C SER A 394 5.65 -3.81 31.48
N GLU A 395 6.88 -3.95 30.95
CA GLU A 395 7.36 -5.14 30.24
C GLU A 395 6.46 -5.56 29.06
N GLY A 396 5.84 -4.58 28.38
CA GLY A 396 4.90 -4.84 27.29
C GLY A 396 3.54 -5.40 27.72
N LYS A 397 3.29 -5.54 29.03
CA LYS A 397 1.99 -5.97 29.57
C LYS A 397 0.96 -4.85 29.48
N SER A 398 1.38 -3.59 29.36
CA SER A 398 0.43 -2.52 29.09
C SER A 398 -0.08 -2.63 27.66
N CYS A 399 -1.39 -2.79 27.54
CA CYS A 399 -2.25 -2.55 26.40
C CYS A 399 -2.23 -1.11 25.82
N MET A 400 -1.26 -0.29 26.21
CA MET A 400 -1.20 1.12 25.83
C MET A 400 -0.83 1.27 24.35
N ARG A 401 -1.44 2.24 23.67
CA ARG A 401 -1.13 2.62 22.29
C ARG A 401 -1.07 4.13 22.18
N TYR A 402 -0.25 4.66 21.28
CA TYR A 402 -0.15 6.09 21.03
C TYR A 402 -0.49 6.41 19.58
N VAL A 403 -1.26 7.48 19.38
CA VAL A 403 -1.59 8.07 18.09
C VAL A 403 -1.23 9.54 18.14
N GLY A 404 -0.32 10.01 17.27
CA GLY A 404 0.05 11.43 17.22
C GLY A 404 -0.21 12.04 15.85
N LEU A 405 -0.69 13.29 15.83
CA LEU A 405 -0.90 14.08 14.61
C LEU A 405 0.27 15.02 14.34
N PHE A 406 1.27 14.51 13.63
CA PHE A 406 2.52 15.22 13.41
C PHE A 406 2.40 16.24 12.29
N ARG A 407 2.98 17.42 12.48
CA ARG A 407 3.06 18.46 11.46
C ARG A 407 4.20 18.17 10.46
N PRO A 408 4.17 18.69 9.23
CA PRO A 408 5.25 18.51 8.25
C PRO A 408 6.63 18.88 8.76
N GLU A 409 6.74 19.94 9.58
CA GLU A 409 8.01 20.34 10.20
C GLU A 409 8.52 19.35 11.26
N HIS A 410 7.72 18.33 11.63
CA HIS A 410 8.12 17.19 12.45
C HIS A 410 8.52 15.98 11.59
N ALA A 411 8.70 16.14 10.27
CA ALA A 411 9.13 15.05 9.40
C ALA A 411 10.46 14.43 9.83
N ASP A 412 11.36 15.21 10.44
CA ASP A 412 12.59 14.74 11.06
C ASP A 412 12.34 13.78 12.22
N VAL A 413 11.34 14.07 13.06
CA VAL A 413 10.91 13.20 14.17
C VAL A 413 10.28 11.91 13.66
N LYS A 414 9.46 11.99 12.60
CA LYS A 414 8.89 10.79 11.95
C LYS A 414 9.98 9.95 11.27
N ALA A 415 10.90 10.58 10.54
CA ALA A 415 12.02 9.89 9.89
C ALA A 415 12.95 9.22 10.92
N ALA A 416 13.18 9.85 12.07
CA ALA A 416 13.90 9.22 13.19
C ALA A 416 13.12 8.05 13.81
N ALA A 417 11.79 8.12 13.85
CA ALA A 417 10.91 7.09 14.41
C ALA A 417 10.56 5.94 13.46
N THR A 418 10.83 6.02 12.16
CA THR A 418 10.50 4.94 11.21
C THR A 418 11.66 4.69 10.24
N VAL A 419 12.47 3.67 10.52
CA VAL A 419 13.42 3.15 9.53
C VAL A 419 12.72 2.09 8.71
N GLN A 420 12.19 2.52 7.57
CA GLN A 420 11.72 1.61 6.54
C GLN A 420 12.94 1.21 5.70
N LEU A 421 13.48 0.02 5.96
CA LEU A 421 14.36 -0.66 5.01
C LEU A 421 13.50 -1.09 3.81
N GLN A 422 14.04 -0.94 2.61
CA GLN A 422 13.26 -1.18 1.39
C GLN A 422 13.26 -2.65 0.98
N ILE A 423 14.36 -3.36 1.21
CA ILE A 423 14.52 -4.76 0.79
C ILE A 423 15.09 -5.65 1.89
N LEU A 424 15.96 -5.11 2.76
CA LEU A 424 16.43 -5.81 3.94
C LEU A 424 15.36 -5.73 5.05
N SER A 425 15.40 -6.66 5.99
CA SER A 425 14.50 -6.64 7.14
C SER A 425 15.27 -6.58 8.45
N LEU A 426 14.59 -6.14 9.51
CA LEU A 426 15.13 -6.17 10.87
C LEU A 426 14.46 -7.31 11.63
N GLN A 427 15.25 -8.13 12.31
CA GLN A 427 14.76 -9.06 13.33
C GLN A 427 15.23 -8.54 14.69
N GLY A 428 14.31 -7.90 15.43
CA GLY A 428 14.69 -7.05 16.56
C GLY A 428 15.51 -5.84 16.07
N SER A 429 16.69 -5.63 16.64
CA SER A 429 17.61 -4.54 16.25
C SER A 429 18.68 -4.95 15.23
N LYS A 430 18.63 -6.18 14.71
CA LYS A 430 19.66 -6.72 13.81
C LYS A 430 19.15 -6.83 12.39
N PRO A 431 19.90 -6.35 11.39
CA PRO A 431 19.55 -6.55 10.00
C PRO A 431 19.69 -8.03 9.64
N ILE A 432 18.72 -8.54 8.88
CA ILE A 432 18.69 -9.90 8.36
C ILE A 432 18.55 -9.87 6.84
N TRP A 433 19.18 -10.83 6.19
CA TRP A 433 19.01 -11.08 4.76
C TRP A 433 17.75 -11.91 4.54
N PRO A 434 16.71 -11.43 3.84
CA PRO A 434 15.51 -12.21 3.59
C PRO A 434 15.80 -13.42 2.69
N SER A 435 15.31 -14.60 3.07
CA SER A 435 15.47 -15.82 2.26
C SER A 435 14.80 -15.70 0.90
N SER A 436 13.71 -14.93 0.79
CA SER A 436 13.00 -14.69 -0.48
C SER A 436 13.84 -13.99 -1.55
N LEU A 437 14.96 -13.35 -1.18
CA LEU A 437 15.90 -12.82 -2.17
C LEU A 437 16.71 -13.94 -2.80
N GLU A 438 17.06 -14.98 -2.05
CA GLU A 438 17.90 -16.10 -2.53
C GLU A 438 17.23 -16.84 -3.69
N ASP A 439 15.90 -16.97 -3.65
CA ASP A 439 15.12 -17.66 -4.68
C ASP A 439 14.71 -16.76 -5.86
N LYS A 440 15.15 -15.49 -5.89
CA LYS A 440 14.68 -14.51 -6.90
C LYS A 440 15.21 -14.78 -8.30
N PHE A 441 16.37 -15.42 -8.41
CA PHE A 441 16.98 -15.81 -9.68
C PHE A 441 17.21 -17.33 -9.70
N PRO A 442 17.00 -18.00 -10.84
CA PRO A 442 17.28 -19.43 -10.96
C PRO A 442 18.73 -19.76 -10.59
N GLY A 443 18.92 -20.86 -9.84
CA GLY A 443 20.24 -21.33 -9.44
C GLY A 443 21.17 -21.54 -10.64
N GLY A 444 22.44 -21.13 -10.50
CA GLY A 444 23.46 -21.25 -11.55
C GLY A 444 23.51 -20.09 -12.55
N THR A 445 22.57 -19.14 -12.49
CA THR A 445 22.62 -17.93 -13.33
C THR A 445 23.67 -16.92 -12.86
N PRO A 446 24.23 -16.07 -13.75
CA PRO A 446 25.14 -14.98 -13.36
C PRO A 446 24.52 -14.00 -12.35
N GLU A 447 23.20 -13.76 -12.45
CA GLU A 447 22.46 -12.88 -11.55
C GLU A 447 22.36 -13.47 -10.14
N HIS A 448 22.07 -14.77 -10.03
CA HIS A 448 22.09 -15.48 -8.75
C HIS A 448 23.48 -15.44 -8.09
N ALA A 449 24.55 -15.62 -8.88
CA ALA A 449 25.93 -15.52 -8.36
C ALA A 449 26.26 -14.12 -7.81
N LYS A 450 25.83 -13.05 -8.51
CA LYS A 450 25.98 -11.67 -8.03
C LYS A 450 25.17 -11.40 -6.76
N LEU A 451 23.94 -11.90 -6.69
CA LEU A 451 23.10 -11.76 -5.50
C LEU A 451 23.70 -12.47 -4.27
N LEU A 452 24.27 -13.66 -4.46
CA LEU A 452 25.00 -14.37 -3.40
C LEU A 452 26.26 -13.63 -2.95
N ALA A 453 26.96 -12.93 -3.87
CA ALA A 453 28.09 -12.09 -3.51
C ALA A 453 27.65 -10.90 -2.63
N LEU A 454 26.55 -10.22 -2.98
CA LEU A 454 25.96 -9.15 -2.16
C LEU A 454 25.53 -9.67 -0.77
N ARG A 455 24.94 -10.87 -0.72
CA ARG A 455 24.61 -11.54 0.54
C ARG A 455 25.86 -11.77 1.37
N GLN A 456 26.95 -12.25 0.77
CA GLN A 456 28.19 -12.50 1.49
C GLN A 456 28.81 -11.21 2.01
N GLU A 457 28.79 -10.11 1.23
CA GLU A 457 29.20 -8.79 1.69
C GLU A 457 28.37 -8.33 2.90
N PHE A 458 27.04 -8.43 2.78
CA PHE A 458 26.12 -8.12 3.86
C PHE A 458 26.42 -8.95 5.12
N LEU A 459 26.64 -10.26 4.99
CA LEU A 459 26.94 -11.14 6.13
C LEU A 459 28.33 -10.93 6.72
N ASN A 460 29.30 -10.46 5.92
CA ASN A 460 30.62 -10.08 6.42
C ASN A 460 30.54 -8.82 7.28
N GLU A 461 29.70 -7.86 6.89
CA GLU A 461 29.48 -6.61 7.61
C GLU A 461 28.56 -6.79 8.82
N PHE A 462 27.50 -7.57 8.66
CA PHE A 462 26.48 -7.86 9.68
C PHE A 462 26.45 -9.37 9.97
N PRO A 463 27.46 -9.92 10.67
CA PRO A 463 27.55 -11.34 10.94
C PRO A 463 26.34 -11.84 11.70
N LYS A 464 25.82 -13.01 11.29
CA LYS A 464 24.74 -13.70 12.00
C LYS A 464 25.12 -13.80 13.49
N PRO A 465 24.18 -13.54 14.42
CA PRO A 465 24.44 -13.73 15.83
C PRO A 465 25.02 -15.13 16.00
N ARG A 466 26.25 -15.21 16.54
CA ARG A 466 26.85 -16.48 16.89
C ARG A 466 25.81 -17.15 17.80
N ALA A 467 25.19 -18.23 17.33
CA ALA A 467 24.29 -19.01 18.16
C ALA A 467 25.11 -19.32 19.40
N LEU A 468 24.76 -18.71 20.54
CA LEU A 468 25.38 -19.03 21.81
C LEU A 468 25.19 -20.53 21.94
N SER A 469 26.28 -21.25 21.73
CA SER A 469 26.33 -22.71 21.74
C SER A 469 25.60 -23.15 22.99
N GLN A 470 24.48 -23.84 22.77
CA GLN A 470 23.62 -24.41 23.79
C GLN A 470 24.45 -25.35 24.67
N MET A 471 25.15 -24.81 25.66
CA MET A 471 25.61 -25.58 26.81
C MET A 471 24.47 -25.58 27.83
N GLY A 472 23.72 -26.67 27.81
CA GLY A 472 23.04 -27.22 28.97
C GLY A 472 21.90 -26.39 29.56
N ARG A 473 20.72 -26.45 28.94
CA ARG A 473 19.45 -26.58 29.65
C ARG A 473 18.39 -27.08 28.66
N GLN A 474 18.08 -28.37 28.76
CA GLN A 474 16.84 -28.92 28.24
C GLN A 474 15.69 -28.28 29.02
N ALA A 475 15.19 -27.16 28.52
CA ALA A 475 13.82 -26.74 28.72
C ALA A 475 13.20 -26.71 27.34
N SER A 476 12.12 -27.46 27.15
CA SER A 476 11.36 -27.59 25.93
C SER A 476 10.76 -26.23 25.55
N SER A 477 11.55 -25.38 24.89
CA SER A 477 11.04 -24.16 24.27
C SER A 477 10.46 -24.53 22.91
N VAL A 478 9.14 -24.55 22.85
CA VAL A 478 8.36 -24.50 21.60
C VAL A 478 8.96 -23.40 20.73
N SER A 479 9.44 -23.77 19.54
CA SER A 479 9.98 -22.85 18.57
C SER A 479 8.86 -21.92 18.10
N GLN A 480 8.83 -20.68 18.59
CA GLN A 480 8.14 -19.59 17.93
C GLN A 480 8.90 -19.26 16.64
N GLN A 481 8.68 -20.06 15.61
CA GLN A 481 8.72 -19.53 14.26
C GLN A 481 7.73 -18.38 14.23
N THR A 482 8.17 -17.20 13.81
CA THR A 482 7.29 -16.14 13.39
C THR A 482 6.63 -16.60 12.09
N GLN A 483 5.69 -17.55 12.20
CA GLN A 483 4.69 -17.77 11.18
C GLN A 483 4.03 -16.40 11.01
N ARG A 484 4.11 -15.85 9.79
CA ARG A 484 3.08 -14.93 9.35
C ARG A 484 1.75 -15.60 9.71
N LEU A 485 0.82 -14.87 10.31
CA LEU A 485 -0.58 -15.30 10.42
C LEU A 485 -1.11 -15.53 8.99
N ALA A 486 -0.77 -16.66 8.41
CA ALA A 486 -1.65 -17.36 7.49
C ALA A 486 -2.68 -18.00 8.41
N ALA A 487 -3.71 -17.23 8.75
CA ALA A 487 -4.96 -17.88 9.10
C ALA A 487 -5.35 -18.65 7.85
N GLU A 488 -5.20 -19.97 7.87
CA GLU A 488 -5.94 -20.81 6.95
C GLU A 488 -7.41 -20.46 7.20
N CYS A 489 -8.09 -19.92 6.19
CA CYS A 489 -9.53 -19.77 6.28
C CYS A 489 -10.09 -21.16 6.55
N ASP A 490 -10.72 -21.34 7.70
CA ASP A 490 -11.44 -22.56 8.01
C ASP A 490 -12.64 -22.61 7.06
N TYR A 491 -12.51 -23.41 6.00
CA TYR A 491 -13.57 -23.66 5.05
C TYR A 491 -14.48 -24.80 5.54
N SER A 492 -14.49 -25.15 6.83
CA SER A 492 -15.47 -26.12 7.34
C SER A 492 -16.86 -25.51 7.47
N GLN A 493 -17.88 -26.30 7.16
CA GLN A 493 -19.27 -25.99 7.51
C GLN A 493 -19.68 -26.99 8.59
N ASP A 494 -20.06 -26.49 9.77
CA ASP A 494 -20.43 -27.30 10.93
C ASP A 494 -19.36 -28.32 11.39
N GLY A 495 -18.07 -28.00 11.17
CA GLY A 495 -16.92 -28.82 11.58
C GLY A 495 -16.51 -29.91 10.59
N GLU A 496 -17.18 -30.01 9.45
CA GLU A 496 -16.79 -30.89 8.33
C GLU A 496 -16.14 -30.07 7.21
N PRO A 497 -15.07 -30.56 6.55
CA PRO A 497 -14.43 -29.84 5.44
C PRO A 497 -15.43 -29.49 4.33
N LEU A 498 -15.39 -28.28 3.76
CA LEU A 498 -16.19 -27.97 2.57
C LEU A 498 -15.89 -29.02 1.49
N ASP A 499 -16.94 -29.63 0.96
CA ASP A 499 -16.85 -30.47 -0.22
C ASP A 499 -16.53 -29.57 -1.44
N VAL A 500 -15.25 -29.51 -1.80
CA VAL A 500 -14.75 -28.73 -2.94
C VAL A 500 -15.15 -29.32 -4.30
N GLU A 501 -15.71 -30.54 -4.32
CA GLU A 501 -16.27 -31.16 -5.53
C GLU A 501 -17.75 -30.83 -5.72
N ARG A 502 -18.38 -30.15 -4.75
CA ARG A 502 -19.80 -29.79 -4.81
C ARG A 502 -20.03 -28.68 -5.85
N CYS A 503 -20.71 -29.02 -6.94
CA CYS A 503 -21.33 -28.04 -7.83
C CYS A 503 -22.42 -27.26 -7.05
N VAL A 504 -22.23 -25.95 -6.89
CA VAL A 504 -23.21 -25.07 -6.26
C VAL A 504 -24.02 -24.39 -7.36
N ASP A 505 -25.31 -24.72 -7.44
CA ASP A 505 -26.26 -24.00 -8.29
C ASP A 505 -26.50 -22.62 -7.69
N LEU A 506 -25.90 -21.59 -8.28
CA LEU A 506 -26.16 -20.20 -7.92
C LEU A 506 -27.45 -19.73 -8.60
N ALA A 507 -28.26 -18.95 -7.90
CA ALA A 507 -29.42 -18.31 -8.51
C ALA A 507 -28.96 -17.38 -9.65
N THR A 508 -29.40 -17.67 -10.87
CA THR A 508 -29.05 -16.88 -12.06
C THR A 508 -30.09 -15.81 -12.30
N VAL A 509 -29.64 -14.56 -12.47
CA VAL A 509 -30.49 -13.45 -12.92
C VAL A 509 -30.02 -13.03 -14.32
N PRO A 510 -30.91 -12.93 -15.32
CA PRO A 510 -30.54 -12.45 -16.64
C PRO A 510 -29.93 -11.05 -16.57
N VAL A 511 -28.81 -10.83 -17.27
CA VAL A 511 -28.12 -9.52 -17.33
C VAL A 511 -29.05 -8.38 -17.77
N ALA A 512 -30.07 -8.69 -18.58
CA ALA A 512 -31.08 -7.72 -19.01
C ALA A 512 -31.87 -7.11 -17.85
N GLU A 513 -32.08 -7.86 -16.77
CA GLU A 513 -32.83 -7.42 -15.58
C GLU A 513 -31.98 -6.55 -14.64
N LEU A 514 -30.67 -6.51 -14.84
CA LEU A 514 -29.71 -5.79 -13.99
C LEU A 514 -29.23 -4.47 -14.61
N LYS A 515 -29.65 -4.15 -15.84
CA LYS A 515 -29.16 -2.97 -16.59
C LYS A 515 -29.51 -1.64 -15.93
N GLU A 516 -30.64 -1.55 -15.23
CA GLU A 516 -31.12 -0.28 -14.65
C GLU A 516 -30.40 0.10 -13.35
N THR A 517 -29.76 -0.87 -12.68
CA THR A 517 -29.06 -0.66 -11.41
C THR A 517 -27.54 -0.79 -11.55
N MET A 518 -26.99 -0.98 -12.74
CA MET A 518 -25.56 -1.25 -12.91
C MET A 518 -24.69 0.02 -12.76
N LEU A 519 -23.77 0.04 -11.78
CA LEU A 519 -22.74 1.07 -11.65
C LEU A 519 -21.52 0.79 -12.53
N SER A 520 -21.09 -0.47 -12.58
CA SER A 520 -19.90 -0.87 -13.33
C SER A 520 -19.94 -2.35 -13.68
N MET A 521 -19.31 -2.71 -14.80
CA MET A 521 -19.15 -4.11 -15.21
C MET A 521 -17.80 -4.31 -15.89
N VAL A 522 -17.11 -5.36 -15.49
CA VAL A 522 -15.90 -5.88 -16.13
C VAL A 522 -16.25 -7.21 -16.76
N THR A 523 -16.16 -7.30 -18.09
CA THR A 523 -16.42 -8.53 -18.82
C THR A 523 -15.25 -9.50 -18.71
N GLY A 524 -15.56 -10.73 -18.32
CA GLY A 524 -14.64 -11.86 -18.36
C GLY A 524 -14.36 -12.31 -19.79
N ARG A 525 -13.25 -13.04 -19.98
CA ARG A 525 -12.99 -13.81 -21.21
C ARG A 525 -13.74 -15.14 -21.16
N PRO A 526 -13.89 -15.89 -22.26
CA PRO A 526 -14.45 -17.24 -22.23
C PRO A 526 -13.76 -18.10 -21.15
N GLY A 527 -14.56 -18.74 -20.29
CA GLY A 527 -14.06 -19.51 -19.14
C GLY A 527 -13.60 -18.66 -17.94
N LYS A 528 -13.83 -17.35 -17.94
CA LYS A 528 -13.54 -16.44 -16.81
C LYS A 528 -14.80 -15.63 -16.44
N PRO A 529 -14.97 -15.28 -15.16
CA PRO A 529 -16.16 -14.59 -14.71
C PRO A 529 -16.14 -13.13 -15.16
N SER A 530 -17.32 -12.60 -15.45
CA SER A 530 -17.57 -11.17 -15.47
C SER A 530 -17.93 -10.70 -14.06
N ILE A 531 -17.62 -9.46 -13.73
CA ILE A 531 -17.96 -8.86 -12.44
C ILE A 531 -18.84 -7.66 -12.71
N MET A 532 -19.95 -7.57 -11.99
CA MET A 532 -20.88 -6.46 -12.07
C MET A 532 -21.16 -5.91 -10.67
N ILE A 533 -21.17 -4.59 -10.55
CA ILE A 533 -21.48 -3.86 -9.32
C ILE A 533 -22.74 -3.05 -9.56
N THR A 534 -23.76 -3.20 -8.70
CA THR A 534 -25.01 -2.43 -8.79
C THR A 534 -24.98 -1.17 -7.93
N ALA A 535 -25.99 -0.31 -8.06
CA ALA A 535 -26.18 0.97 -7.36
C ALA A 535 -26.29 0.79 -5.83
N GLU A 536 -26.74 -0.39 -5.40
CA GLU A 536 -26.82 -0.81 -4.02
C GLU A 536 -25.50 -1.40 -3.50
N TYR A 537 -24.43 -1.33 -4.31
CA TYR A 537 -23.11 -1.92 -4.04
C TYR A 537 -23.13 -3.45 -3.90
N ALA A 538 -24.12 -4.12 -4.52
CA ALA A 538 -24.11 -5.57 -4.63
C ALA A 538 -23.13 -6.02 -5.71
N LEU A 539 -22.35 -7.07 -5.42
CA LEU A 539 -21.38 -7.66 -6.35
C LEU A 539 -21.94 -8.95 -6.96
N TRP A 540 -21.99 -9.00 -8.27
CA TRP A 540 -22.49 -10.12 -9.06
C TRP A 540 -21.37 -10.72 -9.91
N ILE A 541 -21.33 -12.06 -9.97
CA ILE A 541 -20.42 -12.83 -10.82
C ILE A 541 -21.23 -13.38 -12.00
N GLY A 542 -20.92 -12.90 -13.20
CA GLY A 542 -21.61 -13.29 -14.43
C GLY A 542 -20.82 -14.28 -15.26
N ASN A 543 -21.51 -15.25 -15.86
CA ASN A 543 -20.95 -16.11 -16.91
C ASN A 543 -21.46 -15.61 -18.27
N THR A 544 -20.56 -15.23 -19.17
CA THR A 544 -20.93 -14.76 -20.52
C THR A 544 -21.16 -15.91 -21.51
N SER A 545 -21.05 -17.16 -21.06
CA SER A 545 -21.24 -18.37 -21.87
C SER A 545 -22.11 -19.40 -21.15
N ASP A 546 -22.71 -20.32 -21.89
CA ASP A 546 -23.44 -21.45 -21.30
C ASP A 546 -22.51 -22.58 -20.81
N SER A 547 -21.19 -22.40 -20.95
CA SER A 547 -20.20 -23.37 -20.48
C SER A 547 -20.03 -23.26 -18.96
N PRO A 548 -19.86 -24.38 -18.23
CA PRO A 548 -19.57 -24.35 -16.79
C PRO A 548 -18.36 -23.46 -16.49
N LEU A 549 -18.46 -22.66 -15.44
CA LEU A 549 -17.39 -21.76 -15.04
C LEU A 549 -16.61 -22.41 -13.90
N ASP A 550 -15.42 -22.93 -14.22
CA ASP A 550 -14.53 -23.57 -13.27
C ASP A 550 -13.69 -22.49 -12.57
N LEU A 551 -14.08 -22.15 -11.33
CA LEU A 551 -13.39 -21.16 -10.51
C LEU A 551 -12.69 -21.85 -9.36
N CYS A 552 -11.38 -21.68 -9.24
CA CYS A 552 -10.71 -22.03 -8.00
C CYS A 552 -10.91 -20.92 -6.95
N CYS A 553 -10.85 -21.27 -5.65
CA CYS A 553 -10.96 -20.28 -4.56
C CYS A 553 -9.94 -19.14 -4.70
N SER A 554 -8.77 -19.42 -5.29
CA SER A 554 -7.75 -18.39 -5.54
C SER A 554 -8.18 -17.36 -6.58
N GLU A 555 -9.07 -17.69 -7.53
CA GLU A 555 -9.60 -16.73 -8.51
C GLU A 555 -10.78 -15.93 -7.98
N LEU A 556 -11.52 -16.51 -7.02
CA LEU A 556 -12.69 -15.90 -6.39
C LEU A 556 -12.29 -14.95 -5.25
N CYS A 557 -11.25 -15.32 -4.49
CA CYS A 557 -10.74 -14.56 -3.34
C CYS A 557 -9.41 -13.84 -3.60
N GLY A 558 -8.69 -14.22 -4.66
CA GLY A 558 -7.43 -13.64 -5.07
C GLY A 558 -7.53 -13.06 -6.47
N PHE A 559 -7.99 -11.81 -6.57
CA PHE A 559 -7.88 -11.04 -7.80
C PHE A 559 -6.42 -11.08 -8.29
N GLY A 560 -6.15 -11.90 -9.30
CA GLY A 560 -4.89 -11.90 -10.02
C GLY A 560 -4.72 -10.52 -10.63
N MET A 561 -3.96 -9.65 -9.97
CA MET A 561 -3.65 -8.30 -10.43
C MET A 561 -2.71 -8.38 -11.65
N GLY A 562 -3.26 -8.79 -12.80
CA GLY A 562 -2.82 -8.26 -14.07
C GLY A 562 -3.03 -6.74 -14.04
N SER A 563 -2.12 -6.00 -14.66
CA SER A 563 -2.13 -4.54 -14.69
C SER A 563 -3.47 -3.97 -15.20
N TYR A 564 -4.29 -3.44 -14.31
CA TYR A 564 -5.44 -2.60 -14.67
C TYR A 564 -5.01 -1.13 -14.55
N SER A 565 -5.31 -0.33 -15.57
CA SER A 565 -5.11 1.12 -15.51
C SER A 565 -6.33 1.78 -14.87
N ASP A 566 -6.15 2.41 -13.72
CA ASP A 566 -7.12 3.34 -13.15
C ASP A 566 -7.33 4.51 -14.14
N ARG A 567 -8.55 4.63 -14.67
CA ARG A 567 -8.98 5.87 -15.32
C ARG A 567 -10.20 6.41 -14.56
N PRO A 568 -10.07 7.50 -13.79
CA PRO A 568 -11.24 8.17 -13.24
C PRO A 568 -12.09 8.70 -14.39
N VAL A 569 -13.35 8.27 -14.46
CA VAL A 569 -14.34 8.85 -15.38
C VAL A 569 -14.65 10.25 -14.88
N ARG A 570 -14.03 11.26 -15.51
CA ARG A 570 -14.41 12.66 -15.32
C ARG A 570 -15.77 12.87 -15.99
N SER A 571 -16.78 13.22 -15.20
CA SER A 571 -18.07 13.68 -15.69
C SER A 571 -17.92 15.06 -16.34
N SER A 572 -17.86 15.12 -17.68
CA SER A 572 -18.23 16.31 -18.44
C SER A 572 -18.19 16.05 -19.95
N SER A 573 -19.35 15.93 -20.59
CA SER A 573 -19.76 16.79 -21.72
C SER A 573 -21.05 16.27 -22.38
N GLU A 574 -22.11 17.08 -22.25
CA GLU A 574 -23.19 17.35 -23.20
C GLU A 574 -23.61 16.26 -24.21
N ILE A 575 -24.79 15.67 -23.98
CA ILE A 575 -25.59 15.09 -25.05
C ILE A 575 -26.35 16.25 -25.73
N ARG A 576 -25.89 16.67 -26.91
CA ARG A 576 -26.69 17.46 -27.85
C ARG A 576 -27.65 16.55 -28.59
N ILE A 577 -28.95 16.69 -28.34
CA ILE A 577 -30.00 16.10 -29.17
C ILE A 577 -30.14 17.00 -30.41
N SER A 578 -29.73 16.50 -31.58
CA SER A 578 -30.10 17.09 -32.87
C SER A 578 -31.41 16.45 -33.36
N ASN A 579 -32.49 17.22 -33.32
CA ASN A 579 -33.74 16.90 -34.02
C ASN A 579 -33.51 16.98 -35.54
N GLN A 580 -33.76 15.88 -36.26
CA GLN A 580 -34.11 15.93 -37.67
C GLN A 580 -35.44 15.22 -37.93
N SER A 581 -36.30 15.96 -38.61
CA SER A 581 -37.65 15.69 -39.07
C SER A 581 -37.70 14.73 -40.26
N ASN A 582 -38.76 13.90 -40.33
CA ASN A 582 -39.69 13.71 -41.47
C ASN A 582 -40.60 12.49 -41.16
N LYS A 583 -41.91 12.67 -40.91
CA LYS A 583 -43.08 12.88 -41.81
C LYS A 583 -43.66 11.60 -42.45
N HIS A 584 -44.98 11.43 -42.20
CA HIS A 584 -46.06 10.82 -43.01
C HIS A 584 -46.19 9.27 -43.02
N THR A 585 -47.36 8.59 -42.95
CA THR A 585 -48.83 8.74 -42.65
C THR A 585 -49.43 7.31 -42.91
N PRO A 586 -50.73 6.99 -42.75
CA PRO A 586 -51.75 7.41 -41.78
C PRO A 586 -51.86 6.48 -40.56
#